data_AF-A0A267DGA7-F1
#
_entry.id   AF-A0A267DGA7-F1
#
_cell.length_a   1.000
_cell.length_b   1.000
_cell.length_c   1.000
_cell.angle_alpha   90.00
_cell.angle_beta   90.00
_cell.angle_gamma   90.00
#
_symmetry.space_group_name_H-M   'P 1'
#
loop_
_entity.id
_entity.type
_entity.pdbx_description
1 polymer ?
#
loop_
_entity_poly.entity_id
_entity_poly.type
_entity_poly.pdbx_seq_one_letter_code
_entity_poly.pdbx_strand_id
1 'polypeptide(L)'
;MNILSPVFALGILLSLSTPTVRAASLVNKSSSNANTVSLFEDTNPPASVAKRPAIVKPVLKFERVCDPLVGYSGLYRRHPLVLPLAISLSRSSNAPADYVATDIKLSVDEALKSTLLDGSESSTVKLLVQLKRRQPDEIGAGQLVFLCSDFTRCQQLRESIEDDPEELWRSIRFSIELKPTVEPSSNVESKVIRFDNLRPVNLPELACESRSDWIVFQRRVDGNLSFAKNWDAYVNGFGNPESNYWMGLERLFQLTATGKKSSYHDTSRCRLRIDLRDFNGNSYRSEYGLFQVLDSGQNYRLRVGQKVPNSQIDGFASVHSESQFSTYERSNDRLPGDSCSQLYGFGGWWYNACHHVNLNGAYLTNRNITDSPIYASFRRDGKFVPSCLPR
;
A
#
# COMPACT_ATOMS: atom_id res chain seq x y z
N MET A 1 22.74 -12.45 25.66
CA MET A 1 23.41 -12.71 24.36
C MET A 1 22.32 -12.84 23.31
N ASN A 2 22.22 -11.83 22.45
CA ASN A 2 21.26 -11.73 21.35
C ASN A 2 21.75 -12.56 20.17
N ILE A 3 20.86 -13.32 19.54
CA ILE A 3 20.98 -13.67 18.11
C ILE A 3 19.59 -13.49 17.48
N LEU A 4 19.43 -12.33 16.83
CA LEU A 4 18.31 -12.02 15.93
C LEU A 4 18.43 -12.89 14.67
N SER A 5 17.37 -13.62 14.31
CA SER A 5 17.20 -14.25 13.00
C SER A 5 16.27 -13.39 12.12
N PRO A 6 16.52 -13.27 10.80
CA PRO A 6 15.73 -12.43 9.91
C PRO A 6 14.43 -13.12 9.50
N VAL A 7 13.33 -12.37 9.50
CA VAL A 7 12.01 -12.80 9.04
C VAL A 7 11.91 -12.56 7.53
N PHE A 8 11.79 -13.63 6.74
CA PHE A 8 11.54 -13.56 5.30
C PHE A 8 10.03 -13.66 5.01
N ALA A 9 9.45 -12.64 4.39
CA ALA A 9 8.07 -12.65 3.90
C ALA A 9 7.99 -13.32 2.52
N LEU A 10 6.99 -14.21 2.32
CA LEU A 10 6.70 -14.92 1.07
C LEU A 10 5.35 -14.43 0.51
N GLY A 11 5.29 -14.14 -0.79
CA GLY A 11 4.11 -13.61 -1.48
C GLY A 11 4.23 -13.81 -2.99
N ILE A 12 3.16 -13.59 -3.74
CA ILE A 12 3.18 -13.73 -5.19
C ILE A 12 3.79 -12.48 -5.81
N LEU A 13 4.88 -12.62 -6.55
CA LEU A 13 5.90 -11.57 -6.68
C LEU A 13 6.13 -11.24 -8.20
N LEU A 14 6.33 -9.95 -8.61
CA LEU A 14 6.59 -9.41 -10.02
C LEU A 14 7.90 -8.58 -10.32
N SER A 15 8.81 -9.00 -11.23
CA SER A 15 10.18 -8.40 -11.48
C SER A 15 10.40 -7.60 -12.77
N LEU A 16 11.19 -6.51 -12.67
CA LEU A 16 11.70 -5.66 -13.78
C LEU A 16 13.24 -5.52 -13.70
N SER A 17 13.95 -5.62 -14.83
CA SER A 17 15.42 -5.48 -14.92
C SER A 17 15.86 -4.17 -15.59
N THR A 18 16.93 -3.54 -15.09
CA THR A 18 17.59 -2.36 -15.69
C THR A 18 19.12 -2.52 -15.76
N PRO A 19 19.80 -1.87 -16.74
CA PRO A 19 21.26 -1.85 -16.86
C PRO A 19 21.92 -0.67 -16.12
N THR A 20 23.19 -0.86 -15.77
CA THR A 20 24.07 0.02 -14.97
C THR A 20 24.68 1.20 -15.74
N VAL A 21 24.74 2.38 -15.13
CA VAL A 21 25.68 3.46 -15.50
C VAL A 21 26.30 4.10 -14.25
N ARG A 22 27.61 4.40 -14.36
CA ARG A 22 28.55 4.87 -13.33
C ARG A 22 28.46 6.39 -13.04
N ALA A 23 28.96 6.71 -11.85
CA ALA A 23 29.03 7.99 -11.14
C ALA A 23 29.85 9.12 -11.78
N ALA A 24 29.64 10.34 -11.26
CA ALA A 24 30.64 11.40 -11.17
C ALA A 24 30.47 12.17 -9.83
N SER A 25 31.57 12.35 -9.10
CA SER A 25 31.68 13.18 -7.90
C SER A 25 31.98 14.63 -8.26
N LEU A 26 31.73 15.57 -7.33
CA LEU A 26 32.48 16.81 -7.20
C LEU A 26 32.46 17.29 -5.74
N VAL A 27 33.53 17.97 -5.35
CA VAL A 27 34.07 18.20 -4.00
C VAL A 27 34.24 19.71 -3.74
N ASN A 28 34.21 20.12 -2.46
CA ASN A 28 34.72 21.37 -1.83
C ASN A 28 33.86 22.66 -1.96
N LYS A 29 33.84 23.65 -1.05
CA LYS A 29 34.66 24.01 0.14
C LYS A 29 33.91 25.04 1.03
N SER A 30 34.42 25.20 2.26
CA SER A 30 34.09 26.13 3.37
C SER A 30 34.14 27.66 3.11
N SER A 31 33.43 28.48 3.90
CA SER A 31 33.98 29.39 4.97
C SER A 31 33.03 30.52 5.46
N SER A 32 32.93 30.67 6.78
CA SER A 32 32.83 31.88 7.65
C SER A 32 32.32 33.25 7.13
N ASN A 33 31.42 33.92 7.88
CA ASN A 33 31.76 34.93 8.91
C ASN A 33 30.53 35.63 9.51
N ALA A 34 30.66 36.04 10.77
CA ALA A 34 29.71 36.80 11.58
C ALA A 34 29.73 38.31 11.28
N ASN A 35 28.66 39.03 11.64
CA ASN A 35 28.72 40.34 12.28
C ASN A 35 27.39 40.74 12.93
N THR A 36 27.54 41.45 14.04
CA THR A 36 26.60 41.80 15.14
C THR A 36 26.12 43.27 15.06
N VAL A 37 25.22 43.64 16.02
CA VAL A 37 24.99 44.99 16.65
C VAL A 37 23.83 45.83 16.02
N SER A 38 22.84 46.45 16.71
CA SER A 38 22.34 46.49 18.11
C SER A 38 21.08 47.42 18.27
N LEU A 39 20.56 47.55 19.52
CA LEU A 39 19.82 48.68 20.18
C LEU A 39 18.31 48.44 20.47
N PHE A 40 17.70 48.70 21.65
CA PHE A 40 18.04 49.42 22.90
C PHE A 40 17.35 48.74 24.12
N GLU A 41 17.90 48.97 25.32
CA GLU A 41 17.30 48.68 26.63
C GLU A 41 16.13 49.62 26.96
N ASP A 42 15.10 49.09 27.64
CA ASP A 42 14.41 49.84 28.68
C ASP A 42 13.85 48.90 29.78
N THR A 43 13.76 49.48 30.97
CA THR A 43 13.62 48.95 32.34
C THR A 43 12.45 47.98 32.67
N ASN A 44 12.55 47.21 33.78
CA ASN A 44 11.67 46.10 34.24
C ASN A 44 11.19 46.35 35.70
N PRO A 45 10.24 45.62 36.34
CA PRO A 45 8.85 45.18 36.05
C PRO A 45 7.91 45.49 37.28
N PRO A 46 6.76 44.82 37.63
CA PRO A 46 6.00 43.72 37.00
C PRO A 46 4.45 43.87 36.95
N ALA A 47 3.81 43.36 35.90
CA ALA A 47 2.40 42.97 35.95
C ALA A 47 2.11 41.86 34.93
N SER A 48 1.57 40.74 35.42
CA SER A 48 0.99 39.59 34.72
C SER A 48 1.71 39.10 33.46
N VAL A 49 2.72 38.24 33.66
CA VAL A 49 3.16 37.32 32.60
C VAL A 49 2.01 36.36 32.31
N ALA A 50 1.20 36.67 31.30
CA ALA A 50 0.37 35.68 30.63
C ALA A 50 1.33 34.60 30.12
N LYS A 51 1.33 33.43 30.80
CA LYS A 51 2.13 32.27 30.37
C LYS A 51 1.74 31.96 28.94
N ARG A 52 2.59 32.32 27.96
CA ARG A 52 2.40 31.89 26.58
C ARG A 52 2.35 30.36 26.60
N PRO A 53 1.33 29.72 26.01
CA PRO A 53 1.29 28.27 25.95
C PRO A 53 2.53 27.81 25.20
N ALA A 54 3.38 27.04 25.87
CA ALA A 54 4.51 26.36 25.25
C ALA A 54 3.94 25.25 24.36
N ILE A 55 3.39 25.62 23.20
CA ILE A 55 2.93 24.62 22.23
C ILE A 55 4.17 24.00 21.63
N VAL A 56 4.32 22.71 21.87
CA VAL A 56 5.44 21.95 21.36
C VAL A 56 5.23 21.65 19.88
N LYS A 57 6.30 21.79 19.10
CA LYS A 57 6.30 21.49 17.67
C LYS A 57 5.91 20.02 17.47
N PRO A 58 4.87 19.72 16.68
CA PRO A 58 4.47 18.35 16.37
C PRO A 58 5.54 17.66 15.55
N VAL A 59 5.62 16.36 15.77
CA VAL A 59 6.48 15.43 15.07
C VAL A 59 5.60 14.59 14.16
N LEU A 60 5.89 14.63 12.87
CA LEU A 60 5.25 13.80 11.84
C LEU A 60 6.15 12.62 11.53
N LYS A 61 5.56 11.44 11.42
CA LYS A 61 6.25 10.20 11.06
C LYS A 61 5.42 9.44 10.02
N PHE A 62 5.98 9.17 8.85
CA PHE A 62 5.33 8.25 7.92
C PHE A 62 5.41 6.80 8.43
N GLU A 63 4.32 6.07 8.30
CA GLU A 63 4.32 4.63 8.49
C GLU A 63 4.83 3.99 7.19
N ARG A 64 5.60 2.91 7.32
CA ARG A 64 6.11 2.15 6.17
C ARG A 64 4.92 1.55 5.42
N VAL A 65 4.90 1.67 4.10
CA VAL A 65 3.85 1.07 3.25
C VAL A 65 4.50 0.42 2.04
N CYS A 66 4.30 -0.89 1.86
CA CYS A 66 4.93 -1.62 0.74
C CYS A 66 4.24 -1.36 -0.62
N ASP A 67 2.96 -0.99 -0.59
CA ASP A 67 2.23 -0.62 -1.79
C ASP A 67 1.21 0.48 -1.44
N PRO A 68 1.58 1.76 -1.62
CA PRO A 68 0.71 2.87 -1.28
C PRO A 68 -0.48 2.98 -2.24
N LEU A 69 -0.41 2.36 -3.41
CA LEU A 69 -1.50 2.40 -4.36
C LEU A 69 -2.61 1.47 -3.85
N VAL A 70 -3.83 1.97 -3.83
CA VAL A 70 -5.02 1.20 -3.45
C VAL A 70 -5.89 1.08 -4.70
N GLY A 71 -6.62 -0.04 -4.83
CA GLY A 71 -7.49 -0.28 -5.98
C GLY A 71 -8.56 0.82 -6.18
N TYR A 72 -9.26 0.79 -7.31
CA TYR A 72 -10.19 1.86 -7.68
C TYR A 72 -11.24 2.12 -6.59
N SER A 73 -11.33 3.37 -6.15
CA SER A 73 -12.32 3.79 -5.17
C SER A 73 -13.62 4.13 -5.88
N GLY A 74 -14.61 3.24 -5.80
CA GLY A 74 -15.95 3.48 -6.36
C GLY A 74 -16.64 4.72 -5.77
N LEU A 75 -16.38 5.03 -4.49
CA LEU A 75 -16.92 6.21 -3.80
C LEU A 75 -16.44 7.52 -4.45
N TYR A 76 -15.16 7.59 -4.79
CA TYR A 76 -14.56 8.78 -5.39
C TYR A 76 -14.45 8.72 -6.90
N ARG A 77 -14.81 7.57 -7.49
CA ARG A 77 -14.61 7.24 -8.91
C ARG A 77 -13.19 7.50 -9.40
N ARG A 78 -12.20 7.19 -8.57
CA ARG A 78 -10.78 7.53 -8.79
C ARG A 78 -9.85 6.49 -8.19
N HIS A 79 -8.60 6.51 -8.63
CA HIS A 79 -7.54 5.66 -8.07
C HIS A 79 -6.86 6.38 -6.88
N PRO A 80 -6.87 5.78 -5.68
CA PRO A 80 -6.19 6.31 -4.52
C PRO A 80 -4.72 5.88 -4.41
N LEU A 81 -3.84 6.84 -4.10
CA LEU A 81 -2.50 6.62 -3.53
C LEU A 81 -2.53 7.06 -2.06
N VAL A 82 -2.30 6.13 -1.14
CA VAL A 82 -2.50 6.29 0.31
C VAL A 82 -1.15 6.20 1.03
N LEU A 83 -0.76 7.27 1.71
CA LEU A 83 0.43 7.32 2.55
C LEU A 83 0.03 7.42 4.03
N PRO A 84 0.16 6.35 4.82
CA PRO A 84 -0.14 6.38 6.25
C PRO A 84 0.91 7.19 7.02
N LEU A 85 0.46 7.93 8.04
CA LEU A 85 1.34 8.74 8.89
C LEU A 85 0.80 8.82 10.33
N ALA A 86 1.72 8.90 11.28
CA ALA A 86 1.49 9.10 12.70
C ALA A 86 1.92 10.51 13.12
N ILE A 87 1.20 11.07 14.09
CA ILE A 87 1.40 12.43 14.58
C ILE A 87 1.58 12.39 16.10
N SER A 88 2.75 12.83 16.55
CA SER A 88 3.09 12.93 17.97
C SER A 88 3.34 14.39 18.33
N LEU A 89 2.83 14.82 19.48
CA LEU A 89 3.31 16.06 20.09
C LEU A 89 4.50 15.67 20.96
N SER A 90 5.69 16.16 20.63
CA SER A 90 6.82 15.99 21.54
C SER A 90 6.43 16.64 22.87
N ARG A 91 6.46 15.89 23.98
CA ARG A 91 6.14 16.46 25.30
C ARG A 91 7.32 17.32 25.73
N SER A 92 7.13 18.64 25.78
CA SER A 92 7.97 19.49 26.63
C SER A 92 7.51 19.25 28.06
N SER A 93 8.45 18.98 28.95
CA SER A 93 8.22 18.81 30.39
C SER A 93 7.59 20.03 31.07
N ASN A 94 7.34 21.14 30.36
CA ASN A 94 6.84 22.41 30.90
C ASN A 94 5.63 23.02 30.16
N ALA A 95 4.87 22.27 29.35
CA ALA A 95 3.67 22.79 28.69
C ALA A 95 2.49 22.92 29.68
N PRO A 96 1.79 24.08 29.77
CA PRO A 96 0.61 24.24 30.63
C PRO A 96 -0.53 23.28 30.23
N ALA A 97 -1.26 22.77 31.23
CA ALA A 97 -2.34 21.78 31.10
C ALA A 97 -3.68 22.34 30.55
N ASP A 98 -3.66 23.53 29.94
CA ASP A 98 -4.86 24.35 29.76
C ASP A 98 -5.57 24.15 28.41
N TYR A 99 -5.00 23.36 27.49
CA TYR A 99 -5.55 23.10 26.15
C TYR A 99 -5.37 21.64 25.72
N VAL A 100 -6.36 21.09 25.01
CA VAL A 100 -6.31 19.77 24.34
C VAL A 100 -6.45 19.94 22.84
N ALA A 101 -5.70 19.15 22.06
CA ALA A 101 -5.88 19.04 20.62
C ALA A 101 -7.21 18.33 20.30
N THR A 102 -8.07 18.97 19.52
CA THR A 102 -9.38 18.43 19.13
C THR A 102 -9.51 18.16 17.65
N ASP A 103 -8.64 18.74 16.83
CA ASP A 103 -8.59 18.43 15.40
C ASP A 103 -7.17 18.63 14.84
N ILE A 104 -6.83 17.88 13.79
CA ILE A 104 -5.58 18.01 13.04
C ILE A 104 -5.91 18.08 11.57
N LYS A 105 -5.50 19.17 10.91
CA LYS A 105 -5.67 19.37 9.48
C LYS A 105 -4.30 19.46 8.84
N LEU A 106 -4.01 18.56 7.89
CA LEU A 106 -2.97 18.83 6.89
C LEU A 106 -3.61 19.47 5.66
N SER A 107 -2.82 20.09 4.82
CA SER A 107 -3.19 20.45 3.46
C SER A 107 -1.96 20.38 2.58
N VAL A 108 -2.15 20.35 1.26
CA VAL A 108 -1.06 20.41 0.29
C VAL A 108 -1.14 21.75 -0.43
N ASP A 109 0.01 22.37 -0.67
CA ASP A 109 0.14 23.62 -1.42
C ASP A 109 -0.48 23.49 -2.82
N GLU A 110 -1.14 24.56 -3.29
CA GLU A 110 -1.77 24.61 -4.61
C GLU A 110 -0.74 24.46 -5.75
N ALA A 111 0.50 24.90 -5.54
CA ALA A 111 1.57 24.75 -6.54
C ALA A 111 1.97 23.27 -6.76
N LEU A 112 1.93 22.46 -5.70
CA LEU A 112 2.17 21.02 -5.81
C LEU A 112 0.93 20.32 -6.34
N LYS A 113 -0.28 20.78 -5.99
CA LYS A 113 -1.51 20.28 -6.60
C LYS A 113 -1.50 20.49 -8.11
N SER A 114 -1.10 21.65 -8.62
CA SER A 114 -1.07 21.93 -10.07
C SER A 114 0.03 21.17 -10.81
N THR A 115 1.17 20.90 -10.17
CA THR A 115 2.29 20.17 -10.78
C THR A 115 2.08 18.65 -10.78
N LEU A 116 1.54 18.10 -9.68
CA LEU A 116 1.30 16.66 -9.53
C LEU A 116 -0.04 16.20 -10.11
N LEU A 117 -1.02 17.09 -10.19
CA LEU A 117 -2.35 16.84 -10.74
C LEU A 117 -2.52 17.77 -11.93
N ASP A 118 -2.09 17.34 -13.12
CA ASP A 118 -2.30 18.09 -14.38
C ASP A 118 -3.68 18.73 -14.38
N GLY A 119 -3.75 20.03 -14.68
CA GLY A 119 -4.91 20.94 -14.55
C GLY A 119 -6.20 20.55 -15.29
N SER A 120 -6.34 19.29 -15.69
CA SER A 120 -7.62 18.61 -15.77
C SER A 120 -8.34 18.67 -14.42
N GLU A 121 -9.58 19.13 -14.41
CA GLU A 121 -10.49 19.11 -13.25
C GLU A 121 -10.70 17.71 -12.61
N SER A 122 -10.00 16.66 -13.10
CA SER A 122 -10.22 15.25 -12.81
C SER A 122 -9.21 14.62 -11.82
N SER A 123 -8.33 15.37 -11.16
CA SER A 123 -7.47 14.84 -10.07
C SER A 123 -7.57 15.72 -8.82
N THR A 124 -7.86 15.15 -7.65
CA THR A 124 -8.11 15.91 -6.39
C THR A 124 -7.31 15.26 -5.27
N VAL A 125 -6.47 16.02 -4.55
CA VAL A 125 -5.90 15.52 -3.29
C VAL A 125 -6.97 15.65 -2.22
N LYS A 126 -7.42 14.53 -1.65
CA LYS A 126 -8.31 14.52 -0.49
C LYS A 126 -7.54 13.99 0.70
N LEU A 127 -7.15 14.89 1.59
CA LEU A 127 -6.53 14.49 2.83
C LEU A 127 -7.60 14.06 3.85
N LEU A 128 -7.40 12.90 4.47
CA LEU A 128 -8.22 12.41 5.57
C LEU A 128 -7.32 12.16 6.79
N VAL A 129 -7.50 12.97 7.83
CA VAL A 129 -6.84 12.76 9.14
C VAL A 129 -7.91 12.40 10.15
N GLN A 130 -7.66 11.36 10.95
CA GLN A 130 -8.54 10.99 12.05
C GLN A 130 -7.76 11.02 13.35
N LEU A 131 -8.28 11.71 14.37
CA LEU A 131 -7.71 11.60 15.70
C LEU A 131 -7.97 10.19 16.25
N LYS A 132 -6.94 9.35 16.19
CA LYS A 132 -6.92 8.02 16.81
C LYS A 132 -5.66 7.91 17.65
N ARG A 133 -5.85 7.63 18.94
CA ARG A 133 -4.75 7.34 19.87
C ARG A 133 -4.35 5.88 19.71
N ARG A 134 -3.30 5.60 18.92
CA ARG A 134 -2.77 4.25 18.72
C ARG A 134 -1.77 3.85 19.80
N GLN A 135 -1.01 4.81 20.32
CA GLN A 135 0.01 4.64 21.37
C GLN A 135 -0.06 5.78 22.41
N PRO A 136 0.54 5.62 23.61
CA PRO A 136 0.52 6.66 24.65
C PRO A 136 1.09 8.02 24.18
N ASP A 137 2.06 7.97 23.27
CA ASP A 137 2.81 9.14 22.77
C ASP A 137 2.34 9.62 21.39
N GLU A 138 1.33 8.96 20.82
CA GLU A 138 0.72 9.29 19.54
C GLU A 138 -0.63 9.97 19.79
N ILE A 139 -0.78 11.19 19.29
CA ILE A 139 -2.00 11.97 19.51
C ILE A 139 -2.97 11.87 18.32
N GLY A 140 -2.54 11.34 17.17
CA GLY A 140 -3.38 11.13 16.01
C GLY A 140 -2.70 10.31 14.90
N ALA A 141 -3.52 9.66 14.08
CA ALA A 141 -3.09 8.86 12.93
C ALA A 141 -3.82 9.34 11.67
N GLY A 142 -3.10 9.56 10.58
CA GLY A 142 -3.66 10.12 9.35
C GLY A 142 -3.28 9.33 8.12
N GLN A 143 -3.95 9.63 7.02
CA GLN A 143 -3.56 9.15 5.70
C GLN A 143 -3.57 10.32 4.72
N LEU A 144 -2.46 10.47 3.99
CA LEU A 144 -2.42 11.33 2.81
C LEU A 144 -2.95 10.54 1.63
N VAL A 145 -4.13 10.92 1.11
CA VAL A 145 -4.77 10.24 -0.02
C VAL A 145 -4.78 11.15 -1.25
N PHE A 146 -4.06 10.74 -2.28
CA PHE A 146 -4.13 11.37 -3.60
C PHE A 146 -5.13 10.61 -4.46
N LEU A 147 -6.11 11.31 -5.04
CA LEU A 147 -7.09 10.70 -5.94
C LEU A 147 -6.77 11.07 -7.39
N CYS A 148 -6.19 10.11 -8.12
CA CYS A 148 -5.81 10.24 -9.50
C CYS A 148 -6.95 9.85 -10.44
N SER A 149 -6.96 10.46 -11.63
CA SER A 149 -7.86 10.10 -12.74
C SER A 149 -7.79 8.63 -13.12
N ASP A 150 -6.57 8.08 -13.13
CA ASP A 150 -6.28 6.70 -13.47
C ASP A 150 -5.09 6.20 -12.65
N PHE A 151 -4.89 4.89 -12.69
CA PHE A 151 -3.82 4.22 -11.97
C PHE A 151 -2.42 4.64 -12.44
N THR A 152 -2.23 4.84 -13.75
CA THR A 152 -0.93 5.19 -14.33
C THR A 152 -0.47 6.53 -13.77
N ARG A 153 -1.37 7.50 -13.65
CA ARG A 153 -1.05 8.80 -13.04
C ARG A 153 -0.66 8.66 -11.57
N CYS A 154 -1.34 7.79 -10.83
CA CYS A 154 -1.01 7.51 -9.43
C CYS A 154 0.33 6.76 -9.30
N GLN A 155 0.68 5.92 -10.26
CA GLN A 155 1.98 5.29 -10.34
C GLN A 155 3.08 6.32 -10.64
N GLN A 156 2.89 7.22 -11.61
CA GLN A 156 3.84 8.30 -11.90
C GLN A 156 4.05 9.22 -10.69
N LEU A 157 2.96 9.56 -9.99
CA LEU A 157 3.03 10.34 -8.76
C LEU A 157 3.83 9.61 -7.67
N ARG A 158 3.58 8.30 -7.50
CA ARG A 158 4.36 7.47 -6.58
C ARG A 158 5.85 7.51 -6.96
N GLU A 159 6.18 7.28 -8.23
CA GLU A 159 7.56 7.31 -8.74
C GLU A 159 8.22 8.67 -8.47
N SER A 160 7.49 9.78 -8.68
CA SER A 160 7.97 11.13 -8.35
C SER A 160 8.22 11.33 -6.86
N ILE A 161 7.39 10.78 -5.97
CA ILE A 161 7.60 10.87 -4.51
C ILE A 161 8.76 9.96 -4.08
N GLU A 162 8.95 8.81 -4.73
CA GLU A 162 10.10 7.93 -4.51
C GLU A 162 11.41 8.59 -4.96
N ASP A 163 11.39 9.32 -6.08
CA ASP A 163 12.55 10.02 -6.64
C ASP A 163 12.97 11.25 -5.82
N ASP A 164 12.02 12.09 -5.39
CA ASP A 164 12.26 13.23 -4.50
C ASP A 164 11.20 13.36 -3.38
N PRO A 165 11.34 12.58 -2.29
CA PRO A 165 10.40 12.63 -1.17
C PRO A 165 10.40 13.97 -0.40
N GLU A 166 11.45 14.78 -0.54
CA GLU A 166 11.56 16.09 0.11
C GLU A 166 10.66 17.12 -0.58
N GLU A 167 10.45 17.01 -1.90
CA GLU A 167 9.53 17.88 -2.65
C GLU A 167 8.09 17.76 -2.13
N LEU A 168 7.63 16.54 -1.89
CA LEU A 168 6.32 16.29 -1.29
C LEU A 168 6.22 16.99 0.08
N TRP A 169 7.26 16.84 0.91
CA TRP A 169 7.28 17.43 2.24
C TRP A 169 7.17 18.96 2.23
N ARG A 170 7.92 19.65 1.35
CA ARG A 170 7.90 21.12 1.24
C ARG A 170 6.51 21.69 0.98
N SER A 171 5.64 20.88 0.40
CA SER A 171 4.31 21.28 -0.01
C SER A 171 3.23 20.91 1.02
N ILE A 172 3.53 20.10 2.03
CA ILE A 172 2.57 19.77 3.09
C ILE A 172 2.53 20.91 4.11
N ARG A 173 1.32 21.41 4.37
CA ARG A 173 0.99 22.37 5.42
C ARG A 173 0.25 21.65 6.53
N PHE A 174 0.43 22.11 7.76
CA PHE A 174 -0.09 21.44 8.95
C PHE A 174 -0.66 22.44 9.94
N SER A 175 -1.81 22.09 10.53
CA SER A 175 -2.44 22.87 11.60
C SER A 175 -3.12 22.00 12.64
N ILE A 176 -3.11 22.46 13.90
CA ILE A 176 -3.80 21.84 15.02
C ILE A 176 -4.84 22.82 15.57
N GLU A 177 -6.04 22.31 15.81
CA GLU A 177 -7.06 23.02 16.58
C GLU A 177 -6.97 22.60 18.05
N LEU A 178 -6.78 23.59 18.93
CA LEU A 178 -6.74 23.42 20.38
C LEU A 178 -8.01 24.00 21.00
N LYS A 179 -8.62 23.26 21.92
CA LYS A 179 -9.71 23.76 22.79
C LYS A 179 -9.26 23.80 24.25
N PRO A 180 -9.74 24.78 25.04
CA PRO A 180 -9.43 24.85 26.46
C PRO A 180 -9.89 23.60 27.21
N THR A 181 -9.14 23.16 28.23
CA THR A 181 -9.53 22.04 29.11
C THR A 181 -10.60 22.40 30.13
N VAL A 182 -10.83 23.70 30.37
CA VAL A 182 -11.78 24.21 31.37
C VAL A 182 -12.97 24.86 30.65
N GLU A 183 -14.21 24.45 30.98
CA GLU A 183 -15.45 25.05 30.43
C GLU A 183 -15.77 26.45 31.03
N PRO A 184 -16.85 27.13 30.60
CA PRO A 184 -16.91 28.13 29.54
C PRO A 184 -17.02 29.56 30.10
N SER A 185 -16.70 29.78 31.38
CA SER A 185 -16.83 31.11 32.04
C SER A 185 -15.66 32.05 31.75
N SER A 186 -14.66 31.56 31.01
CA SER A 186 -13.56 32.36 30.50
C SER A 186 -13.72 32.49 28.99
N ASN A 187 -13.59 33.71 28.47
CA ASN A 187 -13.65 34.06 27.03
C ASN A 187 -12.46 33.48 26.24
N VAL A 188 -12.11 32.23 26.46
CA VAL A 188 -10.92 31.59 25.90
C VAL A 188 -11.33 30.87 24.62
N GLU A 189 -11.07 31.52 23.50
CA GLU A 189 -11.39 31.04 22.16
C GLU A 189 -10.52 29.82 21.76
N SER A 190 -11.07 28.95 20.91
CA SER A 190 -10.29 27.88 20.27
C SER A 190 -9.11 28.46 19.52
N LYS A 191 -7.94 27.83 19.66
CA LYS A 191 -6.71 28.31 19.03
C LYS A 191 -6.28 27.38 17.90
N VAL A 192 -6.16 27.92 16.69
CA VAL A 192 -5.56 27.21 15.56
C VAL A 192 -4.08 27.59 15.47
N ILE A 193 -3.22 26.58 15.43
CA ILE A 193 -1.77 26.77 15.32
C ILE A 193 -1.32 26.19 14.01
N ARG A 194 -0.75 27.03 13.17
CA ARG A 194 -0.13 26.65 11.90
C ARG A 194 1.36 26.46 12.12
N PHE A 195 1.91 25.43 11.49
CA PHE A 195 3.33 25.16 11.56
C PHE A 195 3.89 25.14 10.14
N ASP A 196 4.82 26.05 9.90
CA ASP A 196 5.60 26.05 8.68
C ASP A 196 6.85 25.18 8.88
N ASN A 197 7.23 24.41 7.85
CA ASN A 197 8.49 23.66 7.82
C ASN A 197 8.63 22.58 8.92
N LEU A 198 7.57 21.80 9.19
CA LEU A 198 7.62 20.58 10.03
C LEU A 198 8.30 19.37 9.35
N ARG A 199 9.61 19.39 9.12
CA ARG A 199 10.26 18.20 8.53
C ARG A 199 9.90 16.91 9.31
N PRO A 200 9.43 15.85 8.63
CA PRO A 200 9.07 14.62 9.30
C PRO A 200 10.36 13.98 9.81
N VAL A 201 10.26 13.25 10.92
CA VAL A 201 11.43 12.56 11.47
C VAL A 201 11.84 11.40 10.56
N ASN A 202 10.87 10.82 9.85
CA ASN A 202 11.09 9.85 8.79
C ASN A 202 10.40 10.33 7.52
N LEU A 203 11.12 10.31 6.39
CA LEU A 203 10.53 10.49 5.08
C LEU A 203 9.54 9.35 4.76
N PRO A 204 8.60 9.56 3.81
CA PRO A 204 7.74 8.50 3.32
C PRO A 204 8.57 7.30 2.86
N GLU A 205 8.44 6.17 3.57
CA GLU A 205 9.06 4.92 3.14
C GLU A 205 8.08 4.21 2.21
N LEU A 206 8.09 4.63 0.95
CA LEU A 206 7.23 4.12 -0.14
C LEU A 206 7.82 2.90 -0.84
N ALA A 207 9.11 2.68 -0.63
CA ALA A 207 9.84 1.53 -1.07
C ALA A 207 10.08 0.64 0.14
N CYS A 208 9.50 -0.55 0.15
CA CYS A 208 9.99 -1.58 1.05
C CYS A 208 11.43 -1.90 0.63
N GLU A 209 12.40 -1.46 1.43
CA GLU A 209 13.81 -1.86 1.33
C GLU A 209 13.94 -3.36 1.63
N SER A 210 13.68 -4.15 0.62
CA SER A 210 14.64 -5.15 0.19
C SER A 210 14.48 -5.25 -1.31
N ARG A 211 15.59 -5.42 -2.03
CA ARG A 211 15.65 -5.77 -3.45
C ARG A 211 14.96 -7.11 -3.67
N SER A 212 13.66 -7.10 -3.59
CA SER A 212 12.75 -8.11 -4.02
C SER A 212 12.08 -7.43 -5.20
N ASP A 213 12.62 -7.66 -6.39
CA ASP A 213 12.11 -7.19 -7.69
C ASP A 213 10.70 -7.74 -7.90
N TRP A 214 9.74 -7.44 -7.05
CA TRP A 214 8.59 -8.31 -6.93
C TRP A 214 7.45 -7.63 -6.17
N ILE A 215 6.36 -7.33 -6.88
CA ILE A 215 5.13 -6.74 -6.33
C ILE A 215 4.15 -7.83 -5.85
N VAL A 216 3.63 -7.71 -4.62
CA VAL A 216 2.62 -8.62 -4.04
C VAL A 216 1.22 -8.22 -4.49
N PHE A 217 0.56 -9.06 -5.28
CA PHE A 217 -0.84 -8.80 -5.69
C PHE A 217 -1.88 -9.70 -5.01
N GLN A 218 -1.44 -10.82 -4.43
CA GLN A 218 -2.28 -11.70 -3.64
C GLN A 218 -1.48 -12.15 -2.43
N ARG A 219 -2.12 -12.11 -1.27
CA ARG A 219 -1.59 -12.68 -0.04
C ARG A 219 -2.74 -13.32 0.74
N ARG A 220 -2.48 -14.48 1.34
CA ARG A 220 -3.26 -14.91 2.51
C ARG A 220 -2.28 -15.13 3.65
N VAL A 221 -2.74 -14.98 4.88
CA VAL A 221 -1.96 -15.22 6.10
C VAL A 221 -2.79 -15.93 7.16
N ASP A 222 -4.11 -15.77 7.11
CA ASP A 222 -5.06 -16.40 8.00
C ASP A 222 -6.47 -16.47 7.35
N GLY A 223 -7.44 -16.97 8.11
CA GLY A 223 -8.85 -17.07 7.67
C GLY A 223 -9.70 -15.84 7.93
N ASN A 224 -9.14 -14.71 8.36
CA ASN A 224 -9.92 -13.54 8.81
C ASN A 224 -10.50 -12.71 7.65
N LEU A 225 -10.14 -13.01 6.40
CA LEU A 225 -10.72 -12.40 5.21
C LEU A 225 -11.27 -13.47 4.28
N SER A 226 -12.58 -13.42 4.03
CA SER A 226 -13.21 -14.26 3.03
C SER A 226 -12.82 -13.82 1.62
N PHE A 227 -12.41 -14.80 0.80
CA PHE A 227 -12.16 -14.62 -0.64
C PHE A 227 -13.38 -15.04 -1.48
N ALA A 228 -14.48 -15.46 -0.84
CA ALA A 228 -15.77 -15.60 -1.50
C ALA A 228 -16.34 -14.20 -1.77
N LYS A 229 -15.84 -13.59 -2.84
CA LYS A 229 -16.11 -12.20 -3.24
C LYS A 229 -16.71 -12.17 -4.64
N ASN A 230 -17.56 -11.19 -4.86
CA ASN A 230 -18.23 -10.96 -6.13
C ASN A 230 -17.25 -10.42 -7.19
N TRP A 231 -17.68 -10.35 -8.45
CA TRP A 231 -16.89 -9.87 -9.58
C TRP A 231 -16.33 -8.48 -9.32
N ASP A 232 -17.17 -7.55 -8.90
CA ASP A 232 -16.76 -6.16 -8.67
C ASP A 232 -15.69 -6.05 -7.59
N ALA A 233 -15.77 -6.83 -6.51
CA ALA A 233 -14.71 -6.87 -5.50
C ALA A 233 -13.39 -7.44 -6.07
N TYR A 234 -13.44 -8.49 -6.90
CA TYR A 234 -12.24 -9.01 -7.56
C TYR A 234 -11.65 -8.05 -8.59
N VAL A 235 -12.47 -7.24 -9.26
CA VAL A 235 -12.02 -6.18 -10.17
C VAL A 235 -11.32 -5.04 -9.41
N ASN A 236 -11.97 -4.55 -8.35
CA ASN A 236 -11.50 -3.38 -7.61
C ASN A 236 -10.40 -3.70 -6.58
N GLY A 237 -10.31 -4.95 -6.12
CA GLY A 237 -9.42 -5.32 -5.02
C GLY A 237 -10.10 -5.31 -3.66
N PHE A 238 -9.53 -6.05 -2.71
CA PHE A 238 -10.00 -6.13 -1.33
C PHE A 238 -8.89 -6.58 -0.37
N GLY A 239 -9.08 -6.31 0.92
CA GLY A 239 -8.13 -6.70 1.97
C GLY A 239 -7.06 -5.64 2.26
N ASN A 240 -5.98 -6.06 2.92
CA ASN A 240 -4.87 -5.20 3.32
C ASN A 240 -3.55 -5.79 2.79
N PRO A 241 -2.75 -5.05 1.99
CA PRO A 241 -1.45 -5.50 1.48
C PRO A 241 -0.47 -6.06 2.54
N GLU A 242 -0.62 -5.65 3.81
CA GLU A 242 0.19 -6.15 4.92
C GLU A 242 -0.29 -7.51 5.47
N SER A 243 -1.51 -7.94 5.11
CA SER A 243 -2.18 -9.16 5.57
C SER A 243 -2.87 -9.87 4.39
N ASN A 244 -4.08 -10.41 4.56
CA ASN A 244 -4.84 -10.99 3.46
C ASN A 244 -5.24 -9.92 2.45
N TYR A 245 -4.92 -10.14 1.18
CA TYR A 245 -5.00 -9.12 0.14
C TYR A 245 -5.28 -9.71 -1.23
N TRP A 246 -6.08 -8.98 -2.01
CA TRP A 246 -6.21 -9.12 -3.44
C TRP A 246 -6.15 -7.71 -4.07
N MET A 247 -5.21 -7.52 -5.00
CA MET A 247 -4.91 -6.21 -5.58
C MET A 247 -6.02 -5.62 -6.44
N GLY A 248 -6.82 -6.49 -7.07
CA GLY A 248 -7.80 -6.09 -8.08
C GLY A 248 -7.30 -6.42 -9.49
N LEU A 249 -8.21 -6.96 -10.30
CA LEU A 249 -7.90 -7.37 -11.68
C LEU A 249 -7.59 -6.19 -12.59
N GLU A 250 -8.29 -5.06 -12.43
CA GLU A 250 -8.05 -3.87 -13.27
C GLU A 250 -6.62 -3.35 -13.09
N ARG A 251 -6.19 -3.31 -11.83
CA ARG A 251 -4.84 -2.90 -11.48
C ARG A 251 -3.78 -3.89 -11.97
N LEU A 252 -4.06 -5.19 -11.84
CA LEU A 252 -3.19 -6.25 -12.38
C LEU A 252 -3.04 -6.15 -13.91
N PHE A 253 -4.14 -5.88 -14.61
CA PHE A 253 -4.12 -5.65 -16.05
C PHE A 253 -3.18 -4.50 -16.41
N GLN A 254 -3.33 -3.35 -15.75
CA GLN A 254 -2.50 -2.17 -16.02
C GLN A 254 -1.01 -2.40 -15.71
N LEU A 255 -0.70 -3.07 -14.59
CA LEU A 255 0.68 -3.40 -14.20
C LEU A 255 1.36 -4.39 -15.15
N THR A 256 0.59 -5.32 -15.72
CA THR A 256 1.13 -6.37 -16.59
C THR A 256 1.05 -6.03 -18.07
N ALA A 257 0.49 -4.88 -18.43
CA ALA A 257 0.47 -4.34 -19.79
C ALA A 257 1.84 -3.80 -20.27
N THR A 258 2.95 -4.18 -19.61
CA THR A 258 4.29 -3.60 -19.79
C THR A 258 5.03 -4.15 -21.02
N GLY A 259 4.61 -3.73 -22.22
CA GLY A 259 5.34 -3.94 -23.48
C GLY A 259 5.08 -2.86 -24.51
N LYS A 260 6.06 -2.61 -25.38
CA LYS A 260 5.81 -1.80 -26.59
C LYS A 260 4.70 -2.48 -27.38
N LYS A 261 3.75 -1.69 -27.90
CA LYS A 261 2.69 -2.12 -28.83
C LYS A 261 3.33 -2.76 -30.08
N SER A 262 3.69 -4.02 -29.97
CA SER A 262 4.07 -4.89 -31.07
C SER A 262 2.78 -5.52 -31.60
N SER A 263 2.70 -5.77 -32.90
CA SER A 263 1.62 -6.49 -33.55
C SER A 263 1.53 -7.98 -33.15
N TYR A 264 2.25 -8.39 -32.10
CA TYR A 264 2.29 -9.75 -31.57
C TYR A 264 1.76 -9.75 -30.13
N HIS A 265 0.91 -10.72 -29.80
CA HIS A 265 0.07 -10.75 -28.60
C HIS A 265 0.80 -10.92 -27.25
N ASP A 266 2.13 -11.01 -27.21
CA ASP A 266 2.92 -11.11 -25.97
C ASP A 266 3.63 -9.80 -25.68
N THR A 267 3.01 -8.95 -24.85
CA THR A 267 3.57 -7.66 -24.48
C THR A 267 4.19 -7.66 -23.09
N SER A 268 3.87 -8.61 -22.20
CA SER A 268 4.33 -8.54 -20.80
C SER A 268 5.77 -9.01 -20.63
N ARG A 269 6.61 -8.19 -19.96
CA ARG A 269 7.93 -8.61 -19.44
C ARG A 269 7.86 -9.13 -18.00
N CYS A 270 6.67 -9.18 -17.41
CA CYS A 270 6.49 -9.57 -16.03
C CYS A 270 6.68 -11.07 -15.81
N ARG A 271 7.21 -11.42 -14.65
CA ARG A 271 7.30 -12.80 -14.15
C ARG A 271 6.33 -12.99 -12.99
N LEU A 272 5.74 -14.17 -12.86
CA LEU A 272 4.92 -14.56 -11.72
C LEU A 272 5.70 -15.50 -10.82
N ARG A 273 5.80 -15.20 -9.53
CA ARG A 273 6.26 -16.16 -8.52
C ARG A 273 5.11 -16.56 -7.61
N ILE A 274 4.95 -17.83 -7.29
CA ILE A 274 3.99 -18.35 -6.31
C ILE A 274 4.77 -18.96 -5.15
N ASP A 275 4.42 -18.54 -3.94
CA ASP A 275 5.08 -18.87 -2.69
C ASP A 275 4.03 -19.46 -1.73
N LEU A 276 4.18 -20.73 -1.32
CA LEU A 276 3.21 -21.45 -0.50
C LEU A 276 3.88 -22.14 0.69
N ARG A 277 3.10 -22.39 1.73
CA ARG A 277 3.47 -23.26 2.85
C ARG A 277 2.32 -24.23 3.14
N ASP A 278 2.62 -25.46 3.52
CA ASP A 278 1.61 -26.44 3.96
C ASP A 278 1.46 -26.46 5.49
N PHE A 279 0.51 -27.24 6.00
CA PHE A 279 0.27 -27.38 7.45
C PHE A 279 1.41 -28.03 8.23
N ASN A 280 2.34 -28.72 7.55
CA ASN A 280 3.52 -29.33 8.14
C ASN A 280 4.73 -28.39 8.14
N GLY A 281 4.57 -27.17 7.59
CA GLY A 281 5.63 -26.16 7.52
C GLY A 281 6.52 -26.27 6.29
N ASN A 282 6.27 -27.20 5.37
CA ASN A 282 7.03 -27.30 4.14
C ASN A 282 6.72 -26.11 3.25
N SER A 283 7.75 -25.53 2.63
CA SER A 283 7.63 -24.36 1.77
C SER A 283 7.80 -24.76 0.30
N TYR A 284 6.95 -24.20 -0.56
CA TYR A 284 6.91 -24.49 -1.99
C TYR A 284 6.99 -23.18 -2.78
N ARG A 285 7.81 -23.18 -3.84
CA ARG A 285 7.97 -22.04 -4.73
C ARG A 285 7.84 -22.45 -6.19
N SER A 286 7.23 -21.60 -7.01
CA SER A 286 7.25 -21.74 -8.47
C SER A 286 7.30 -20.39 -9.14
N GLU A 287 8.05 -20.30 -10.23
CA GLU A 287 8.14 -19.09 -11.04
C GLU A 287 7.71 -19.37 -12.48
N TYR A 288 7.15 -18.35 -13.12
CA TYR A 288 6.65 -18.40 -14.49
C TYR A 288 7.00 -17.10 -15.20
N GLY A 289 7.37 -17.20 -16.48
CA GLY A 289 7.55 -16.02 -17.35
C GLY A 289 6.22 -15.52 -17.92
N LEU A 290 6.25 -14.39 -18.63
CA LEU A 290 5.15 -13.86 -19.44
C LEU A 290 3.82 -13.75 -18.68
N PHE A 291 3.85 -13.28 -17.44
CA PHE A 291 2.65 -13.08 -16.65
C PHE A 291 1.89 -11.85 -17.13
N GLN A 292 0.67 -12.04 -17.60
CA GLN A 292 -0.20 -10.97 -18.06
C GLN A 292 -1.64 -11.24 -17.66
N VAL A 293 -2.32 -10.19 -17.21
CA VAL A 293 -3.77 -10.15 -17.09
C VAL A 293 -4.27 -9.23 -18.18
N LEU A 294 -5.24 -9.67 -18.97
CA LEU A 294 -5.81 -8.87 -20.06
C LEU A 294 -6.97 -7.99 -19.55
N ASP A 295 -7.52 -7.16 -20.42
CA ASP A 295 -8.58 -6.22 -20.05
C ASP A 295 -9.93 -6.91 -19.72
N SER A 296 -10.88 -6.10 -19.27
CA SER A 296 -12.25 -6.52 -18.96
C SER A 296 -13.03 -7.06 -20.16
N GLY A 297 -12.71 -6.64 -21.39
CA GLY A 297 -13.29 -7.15 -22.62
C GLY A 297 -12.91 -8.61 -22.91
N GLN A 298 -11.81 -9.07 -22.32
CA GLN A 298 -11.41 -10.49 -22.32
C GLN A 298 -11.64 -11.18 -20.97
N ASN A 299 -12.50 -10.60 -20.12
CA ASN A 299 -12.81 -11.12 -18.78
C ASN A 299 -11.56 -11.35 -17.92
N TYR A 300 -10.59 -10.43 -18.00
CA TYR A 300 -9.32 -10.48 -17.25
C TYR A 300 -8.57 -11.80 -17.43
N ARG A 301 -8.53 -12.30 -18.67
CA ARG A 301 -7.84 -13.54 -19.02
C ARG A 301 -6.40 -13.54 -18.54
N LEU A 302 -5.99 -14.65 -17.93
CA LEU A 302 -4.61 -14.90 -17.56
C LEU A 302 -3.81 -15.37 -18.78
N ARG A 303 -2.67 -14.75 -19.04
CA ARG A 303 -1.58 -15.35 -19.79
C ARG A 303 -0.43 -15.60 -18.85
N VAL A 304 0.11 -16.79 -18.90
CA VAL A 304 1.32 -17.13 -18.19
C VAL A 304 2.13 -18.09 -19.04
N GLY A 305 3.42 -17.80 -19.14
CA GLY A 305 4.38 -18.59 -19.88
C GLY A 305 4.79 -19.86 -19.13
N GLN A 306 5.81 -20.51 -19.66
CA GLN A 306 6.29 -21.77 -19.10
C GLN A 306 6.85 -21.60 -17.68
N LYS A 307 6.71 -22.67 -16.92
CA LYS A 307 7.25 -22.83 -15.57
C LYS A 307 8.77 -22.82 -15.62
N VAL A 308 9.42 -22.00 -14.78
CA VAL A 308 10.89 -21.93 -14.64
C VAL A 308 11.40 -23.25 -14.04
N PRO A 309 12.61 -23.73 -14.41
CA PRO A 309 13.21 -24.92 -13.81
C PRO A 309 13.22 -24.87 -12.28
N ASN A 310 13.07 -26.03 -11.63
CA ASN A 310 13.00 -26.21 -10.16
C ASN A 310 11.72 -25.68 -9.47
N SER A 311 10.73 -25.23 -10.22
CA SER A 311 9.42 -24.86 -9.67
C SER A 311 8.60 -26.08 -9.22
N GLN A 312 8.06 -25.99 -8.01
CA GLN A 312 7.52 -27.09 -7.21
C GLN A 312 5.99 -27.30 -7.28
N ILE A 313 5.25 -26.45 -8.01
CA ILE A 313 3.79 -26.51 -8.16
C ILE A 313 3.45 -27.07 -9.54
N ASP A 314 2.51 -27.99 -9.59
CA ASP A 314 2.15 -28.69 -10.82
C ASP A 314 0.89 -28.13 -11.47
N GLY A 315 0.89 -28.12 -12.80
CA GLY A 315 -0.30 -27.82 -13.59
C GLY A 315 -0.77 -26.37 -13.62
N PHE A 316 -0.11 -25.42 -12.95
CA PHE A 316 -0.57 -24.03 -12.94
C PHE A 316 -0.64 -23.44 -14.37
N ALA A 317 0.49 -23.35 -15.07
CA ALA A 317 0.53 -22.78 -16.42
C ALA A 317 -0.31 -23.60 -17.42
N SER A 318 -0.24 -24.93 -17.38
CA SER A 318 -0.95 -25.78 -18.35
C SER A 318 -2.47 -25.78 -18.18
N VAL A 319 -2.97 -25.58 -16.95
CA VAL A 319 -4.42 -25.58 -16.69
C VAL A 319 -5.01 -24.18 -16.74
N HIS A 320 -4.30 -23.18 -16.20
CA HIS A 320 -4.85 -21.86 -15.95
C HIS A 320 -4.48 -20.81 -17.02
N SER A 321 -3.43 -21.02 -17.81
CA SER A 321 -3.09 -20.08 -18.89
C SER A 321 -4.20 -20.04 -19.94
N GLU A 322 -4.43 -18.86 -20.51
CA GLU A 322 -5.54 -18.52 -21.41
C GLU A 322 -6.94 -18.74 -20.83
N SER A 323 -7.06 -18.89 -19.50
CA SER A 323 -8.36 -19.02 -18.83
C SER A 323 -8.88 -17.65 -18.41
N GLN A 324 -10.19 -17.45 -18.55
CA GLN A 324 -10.86 -16.23 -18.13
C GLN A 324 -11.07 -16.25 -16.61
N PHE A 325 -11.15 -15.08 -16.00
CA PHE A 325 -11.43 -15.00 -14.57
C PHE A 325 -12.91 -15.33 -14.33
N SER A 326 -13.21 -16.04 -13.26
CA SER A 326 -14.57 -16.41 -12.87
C SER A 326 -14.78 -16.16 -11.38
N THR A 327 -15.99 -15.78 -11.00
CA THR A 327 -16.46 -15.67 -9.60
C THR A 327 -17.78 -16.42 -9.45
N TYR A 328 -18.26 -16.61 -8.22
CA TYR A 328 -19.49 -17.37 -7.97
C TYR A 328 -20.75 -16.82 -8.67
N GLU A 329 -20.76 -15.53 -9.02
CA GLU A 329 -21.86 -14.89 -9.75
C GLU A 329 -21.62 -14.80 -11.26
N ARG A 330 -20.38 -15.01 -11.71
CA ARG A 330 -19.96 -14.88 -13.10
C ARG A 330 -19.01 -16.00 -13.49
N SER A 331 -19.58 -17.07 -14.05
CA SER A 331 -18.81 -18.16 -14.63
C SER A 331 -18.34 -17.81 -16.03
N ASN A 332 -17.03 -17.76 -16.23
CA ASN A 332 -16.36 -17.71 -17.53
C ASN A 332 -15.42 -18.93 -17.71
N ASP A 333 -15.65 -19.98 -16.90
CA ASP A 333 -14.85 -21.20 -16.92
C ASP A 333 -15.29 -22.14 -18.06
N ARG A 334 -14.57 -23.25 -18.27
CA ARG A 334 -14.83 -24.19 -19.38
C ARG A 334 -15.59 -25.43 -18.93
N LEU A 335 -16.20 -25.42 -17.74
CA LEU A 335 -16.98 -26.55 -17.25
C LEU A 335 -18.41 -26.49 -17.81
N PRO A 336 -18.85 -27.50 -18.60
CA PRO A 336 -20.20 -27.47 -19.16
C PRO A 336 -21.27 -27.69 -18.08
N GLY A 337 -22.25 -26.78 -18.01
CA GLY A 337 -23.45 -26.95 -17.19
C GLY A 337 -23.26 -26.73 -15.68
N ASP A 338 -22.09 -26.30 -15.23
CA ASP A 338 -21.77 -26.05 -13.83
C ASP A 338 -20.74 -24.89 -13.71
N SER A 339 -20.39 -24.46 -12.50
CA SER A 339 -19.36 -23.45 -12.27
C SER A 339 -18.36 -23.88 -11.22
N CYS A 340 -17.09 -23.89 -11.60
CA CYS A 340 -15.99 -24.25 -10.72
C CYS A 340 -15.88 -23.34 -9.50
N SER A 341 -16.19 -22.06 -9.67
CA SER A 341 -16.19 -21.11 -8.56
C SER A 341 -17.24 -21.45 -7.51
N GLN A 342 -18.44 -21.91 -7.92
CA GLN A 342 -19.50 -22.32 -7.01
C GLN A 342 -19.19 -23.65 -6.32
N LEU A 343 -18.55 -24.57 -7.04
CA LEU A 343 -18.17 -25.89 -6.50
C LEU A 343 -17.00 -25.82 -5.50
N TYR A 344 -16.01 -24.96 -5.75
CA TYR A 344 -14.71 -25.02 -5.07
C TYR A 344 -14.41 -23.78 -4.21
N GLY A 345 -15.31 -23.52 -3.26
CA GLY A 345 -15.09 -22.58 -2.16
C GLY A 345 -15.46 -21.13 -2.45
N PHE A 346 -16.23 -20.87 -3.52
CA PHE A 346 -16.75 -19.55 -3.91
C PHE A 346 -15.66 -18.50 -4.21
N GLY A 347 -14.40 -18.92 -4.31
CA GLY A 347 -13.28 -18.06 -4.66
C GLY A 347 -13.37 -17.59 -6.12
N GLY A 348 -12.80 -16.42 -6.38
CA GLY A 348 -12.59 -15.94 -7.73
C GLY A 348 -11.24 -16.42 -8.24
N TRP A 349 -11.19 -16.99 -9.44
CA TRP A 349 -9.96 -17.51 -10.03
C TRP A 349 -10.02 -17.62 -11.55
N TRP A 350 -8.86 -17.82 -12.17
CA TRP A 350 -8.76 -18.24 -13.57
C TRP A 350 -9.07 -19.74 -13.70
N TYR A 351 -10.33 -20.10 -13.55
CA TYR A 351 -10.80 -21.48 -13.68
C TYR A 351 -10.89 -21.89 -15.15
N ASN A 352 -10.50 -23.14 -15.45
CA ASN A 352 -10.65 -23.77 -16.75
C ASN A 352 -11.74 -24.85 -16.67
N ALA A 353 -11.44 -26.13 -16.91
CA ALA A 353 -12.21 -27.24 -16.31
C ALA A 353 -11.82 -27.35 -14.82
N CYS A 354 -12.11 -26.27 -14.10
CA CYS A 354 -11.76 -25.99 -12.71
C CYS A 354 -10.28 -25.70 -12.50
N HIS A 355 -9.57 -26.44 -11.68
CA HIS A 355 -8.24 -26.03 -11.27
C HIS A 355 -7.32 -27.16 -10.86
N HIS A 356 -6.02 -26.91 -11.04
CA HIS A 356 -4.95 -27.62 -10.34
C HIS A 356 -4.40 -26.79 -9.18
N VAL A 357 -4.61 -25.48 -9.19
CA VAL A 357 -4.22 -24.56 -8.12
C VAL A 357 -5.38 -23.61 -7.85
N ASN A 358 -5.79 -23.47 -6.60
CA ASN A 358 -6.86 -22.57 -6.16
C ASN A 358 -6.40 -21.81 -4.93
N LEU A 359 -5.70 -20.69 -5.11
CA LEU A 359 -5.13 -19.92 -3.98
C LEU A 359 -6.17 -19.01 -3.31
N ASN A 360 -7.29 -18.78 -3.99
CA ASN A 360 -8.41 -17.95 -3.53
C ASN A 360 -9.56 -18.79 -2.94
N GLY A 361 -9.39 -20.11 -2.84
CA GLY A 361 -10.34 -21.01 -2.22
C GLY A 361 -10.56 -20.72 -0.72
N ALA A 362 -11.49 -21.47 -0.13
CA ALA A 362 -11.82 -21.35 1.29
C ALA A 362 -10.58 -21.57 2.16
N TYR A 363 -10.45 -20.79 3.24
CA TYR A 363 -9.34 -20.96 4.15
C TYR A 363 -9.56 -22.20 5.02
N LEU A 364 -8.62 -23.15 5.00
CA LEU A 364 -8.75 -24.37 5.78
C LEU A 364 -8.21 -24.15 7.20
N THR A 365 -9.03 -24.43 8.21
CA THR A 365 -8.62 -24.39 9.62
C THR A 365 -8.38 -25.77 10.22
N ASN A 366 -9.01 -26.81 9.65
CA ASN A 366 -8.87 -28.19 10.10
C ASN A 366 -7.74 -28.92 9.36
N ARG A 367 -6.65 -29.20 10.07
CA ARG A 367 -5.45 -29.88 9.51
C ARG A 367 -5.69 -31.34 9.12
N ASN A 368 -6.79 -31.94 9.55
CA ASN A 368 -7.12 -33.33 9.22
C ASN A 368 -7.70 -33.46 7.80
N ILE A 369 -8.19 -32.36 7.21
CA ILE A 369 -8.66 -32.37 5.83
C ILE A 369 -7.44 -32.33 4.92
N THR A 370 -7.28 -33.39 4.12
CA THR A 370 -6.23 -33.53 3.11
C THR A 370 -6.88 -33.77 1.76
N ASP A 371 -6.16 -33.47 0.67
CA ASP A 371 -6.58 -33.77 -0.71
C ASP A 371 -7.97 -33.22 -1.09
N SER A 372 -8.27 -31.98 -0.69
CA SER A 372 -9.54 -31.33 -1.00
C SER A 372 -9.37 -30.16 -1.97
N PRO A 373 -10.09 -30.15 -3.10
CA PRO A 373 -10.05 -29.06 -4.08
C PRO A 373 -10.82 -27.80 -3.62
N ILE A 374 -11.68 -27.91 -2.60
CA ILE A 374 -12.55 -26.81 -2.14
C ILE A 374 -11.73 -25.68 -1.47
N TYR A 375 -10.63 -26.04 -0.82
CA TYR A 375 -9.84 -25.12 -0.02
C TYR A 375 -8.69 -24.51 -0.81
N ALA A 376 -8.09 -23.45 -0.23
CA ALA A 376 -6.84 -22.90 -0.70
C ALA A 376 -5.78 -24.01 -0.84
N SER A 377 -5.46 -24.37 -2.09
CA SER A 377 -4.69 -25.59 -2.37
C SER A 377 -3.96 -25.54 -3.70
N PHE A 378 -3.01 -26.44 -3.88
CA PHE A 378 -2.26 -26.62 -5.11
C PHE A 378 -1.99 -28.09 -5.36
N ARG A 379 -1.84 -28.48 -6.63
CA ARG A 379 -1.48 -29.84 -6.99
C ARG A 379 0.02 -30.07 -6.89
N ARG A 380 0.35 -31.21 -6.30
CA ARG A 380 1.70 -31.77 -6.24
C ARG A 380 1.61 -33.29 -6.20
N ASP A 381 2.40 -33.97 -7.02
CA ASP A 381 2.46 -35.44 -7.06
C ASP A 381 1.06 -36.08 -7.23
N GLY A 382 0.19 -35.44 -8.02
CA GLY A 382 -1.17 -35.89 -8.31
C GLY A 382 -2.26 -35.58 -7.27
N LYS A 383 -1.89 -35.01 -6.10
CA LYS A 383 -2.82 -34.70 -5.00
C LYS A 383 -2.97 -33.22 -4.75
N PHE A 384 -4.09 -32.80 -4.17
CA PHE A 384 -4.27 -31.46 -3.63
C PHE A 384 -3.57 -31.36 -2.27
N VAL A 385 -2.63 -30.43 -2.18
CA VAL A 385 -1.98 -30.06 -0.93
C VAL A 385 -2.66 -28.79 -0.43
N PRO A 386 -3.37 -28.84 0.71
CA PRO A 386 -3.89 -27.64 1.34
C PRO A 386 -2.76 -26.70 1.73
N SER A 387 -2.85 -25.45 1.30
CA SER A 387 -1.90 -24.42 1.70
C SER A 387 -2.38 -23.75 3.00
N CYS A 388 -1.48 -23.63 3.96
CA CYS A 388 -1.62 -22.74 5.11
C CYS A 388 -0.62 -21.61 4.89
N LEU A 389 -1.12 -20.42 4.55
CA LEU A 389 -0.19 -19.34 4.22
C LEU A 389 0.46 -18.79 5.51
N PRO A 390 1.75 -18.43 5.44
CA PRO A 390 2.60 -18.37 6.63
C PRO A 390 2.19 -17.24 7.58
N ARG A 391 2.27 -17.53 8.88
CA ARG A 391 2.41 -16.50 9.93
C ARG A 391 3.72 -15.76 9.78
#